data_AF-A0A212A6S0-F1
#
_entry.id   AF-A0A212A6S0-F1
#
_cell.length_a   1.000
_cell.length_b   1.000
_cell.length_c   1.000
_cell.angle_alpha   90.00
_cell.angle_beta   90.00
_cell.angle_gamma   90.00
#
_symmetry.space_group_name_H-M   'P 1'
#
loop_
_entity.id
_entity.type
_entity.pdbx_description
1 polymer ?
#
loop_
_entity_poly.entity_id
_entity_poly.type
_entity_poly.pdbx_seq_one_letter_code
_entity_poly.pdbx_strand_id
1 'polypeptide(L)' 'NIFIERLWRTLKYECVYLHAWETGSETKAAIRKWMTFYNHQRPHSALAGQPPALVYWQRNDNNQPDQQVQRVA' A
#
# COMPACT_ATOMS: atom_id res chain seq x y z
N ASN A 1 -13.65 7.22 -3.29
CA ASN A 1 -12.22 7.09 -3.67
C ASN A 1 -11.95 5.60 -3.80
N ILE A 2 -12.02 5.09 -5.04
CA ILE A 2 -12.16 3.66 -5.33
C ILE A 2 -11.03 2.79 -4.76
N PHE A 3 -9.81 3.34 -4.67
CA PHE A 3 -8.65 2.63 -4.10
C PHE A 3 -8.77 2.47 -2.59
N ILE A 4 -9.16 3.54 -1.91
CA ILE A 4 -9.36 3.54 -0.45
C ILE A 4 -10.55 2.66 -0.08
N GLU A 5 -11.63 2.71 -0.85
CA GLU A 5 -12.81 1.85 -0.64
C GLU A 5 -12.47 0.37 -0.80
N ARG A 6 -11.69 0.01 -1.83
CA ARG A 6 -11.23 -1.37 -2.04
C ARG A 6 -10.31 -1.85 -0.92
N LEU A 7 -9.39 -1.01 -0.46
CA LEU A 7 -8.51 -1.30 0.68
C LEU A 7 -9.34 -1.61 1.94
N TRP A 8 -10.26 -0.71 2.30
CA TRP A 8 -11.07 -0.87 3.51
C TRP A 8 -12.00 -2.08 3.45
N ARG A 9 -12.61 -2.35 2.30
CA ARG A 9 -13.39 -3.58 2.11
C ARG A 9 -12.53 -4.80 2.41
N THR A 10 -11.34 -4.86 1.84
CA THR A 10 -10.48 -6.06 1.94
C THR A 10 -9.92 -6.24 3.36
N LEU A 11 -9.50 -5.14 4.02
CA LEU A 11 -9.05 -5.17 5.41
C LEU A 11 -10.13 -5.74 6.34
N LYS A 12 -11.39 -5.32 6.16
CA LYS A 12 -12.49 -5.78 7.01
C LYS A 12 -12.69 -7.29 6.88
N TYR A 13 -12.75 -7.81 5.66
CA TYR A 13 -13.00 -9.23 5.43
C TYR A 13 -11.81 -10.14 5.76
N GLU A 14 -10.57 -9.70 5.54
CA GLU A 14 -9.38 -10.55 5.71
C GLU A 14 -8.73 -10.41 7.09
N CYS A 15 -9.06 -9.37 7.86
CA CYS A 15 -8.46 -9.13 9.17
C CYS A 15 -9.53 -8.90 10.24
N VAL A 16 -10.38 -7.89 10.09
CA VAL A 16 -11.27 -7.43 11.17
C VAL A 16 -12.37 -8.45 11.50
N TYR A 17 -13.02 -9.03 10.50
CA TYR A 17 -14.15 -9.93 10.72
C TYR A 17 -13.75 -11.36 11.08
N LEU A 18 -12.48 -11.73 10.89
CA LEU A 18 -11.98 -13.08 11.19
C LEU A 18 -11.54 -13.25 12.64
N HIS A 19 -11.39 -12.17 13.40
CA HIS A 19 -10.80 -12.21 14.74
C HIS A 19 -11.68 -11.49 15.76
N ALA A 20 -11.88 -12.13 16.91
CA ALA A 20 -12.44 -11.50 18.09
C ALA A 20 -11.29 -11.14 19.05
N TRP A 21 -10.61 -10.03 18.78
CA TRP A 21 -9.50 -9.58 19.63
C TRP A 21 -9.99 -9.16 21.02
N GLU A 22 -9.24 -9.53 22.04
CA GLU A 22 -9.58 -9.19 23.43
C GLU A 22 -9.17 -7.75 23.77
N THR A 23 -8.13 -7.24 23.09
CA THR A 23 -7.61 -5.90 23.35
C THR A 23 -7.42 -5.06 22.08
N GLY A 24 -7.49 -3.73 22.27
CA GLY A 24 -7.16 -2.77 21.22
C GLY A 24 -5.70 -2.83 20.76
N SER A 25 -4.78 -3.22 21.64
CA SER A 25 -3.36 -3.38 21.31
C SER A 25 -3.12 -4.52 20.32
N GLU A 26 -3.79 -5.66 20.52
CA GLU A 26 -3.75 -6.79 19.60
C GLU A 26 -4.35 -6.43 18.24
N THR A 27 -5.52 -5.78 18.25
CA THR A 27 -6.18 -5.29 17.04
C THR A 27 -5.24 -4.37 16.25
N LYS A 28 -4.57 -3.44 16.93
CA LYS A 28 -3.63 -2.50 16.32
C LYS A 28 -2.41 -3.23 15.73
N ALA A 29 -1.87 -4.23 16.41
CA ALA A 29 -0.75 -5.02 15.93
C ALA A 29 -1.15 -5.84 14.69
N ALA A 30 -2.33 -6.47 14.71
CA ALA A 30 -2.87 -7.23 13.59
C ALA A 30 -3.11 -6.35 12.35
N ILE A 31 -3.76 -5.19 12.53
CA ILE A 31 -3.97 -4.23 11.43
C ILE A 31 -2.62 -3.75 10.87
N ARG A 32 -1.64 -3.44 11.72
CA ARG A 32 -0.31 -3.03 11.26
C ARG A 32 0.35 -4.12 10.41
N LYS A 33 0.31 -5.37 10.88
CA LYS A 33 0.85 -6.52 10.13
C LYS A 33 0.15 -6.69 8.78
N TRP A 34 -1.18 -6.61 8.77
CA TRP A 34 -1.97 -6.70 7.54
C TRP A 34 -1.65 -5.56 6.57
N MET A 35 -1.50 -4.33 7.06
CA MET A 35 -1.15 -3.16 6.24
C MET A 35 0.23 -3.29 5.60
N THR A 36 1.22 -3.82 6.35
CA THR A 36 2.55 -4.12 5.80
C THR A 36 2.47 -5.12 4.67
N PHE A 37 1.72 -6.22 4.87
CA PHE A 37 1.47 -7.23 3.83
C PHE A 37 0.79 -6.62 2.59
N TYR A 38 -0.30 -5.87 2.78
CA TYR A 38 -1.07 -5.26 1.70
C TYR A 38 -0.22 -4.32 0.83
N ASN A 39 0.63 -3.51 1.48
CA ASN A 39 1.42 -2.48 0.80
C ASN A 39 2.71 -3.00 0.18
N HIS A 40 3.35 -4.03 0.74
CA HIS A 40 4.70 -4.43 0.33
C HIS A 40 4.80 -5.82 -0.29
N GLN A 41 3.81 -6.69 -0.06
CA GLN A 41 3.91 -8.10 -0.44
C GLN A 41 2.74 -8.57 -1.31
N ARG A 42 1.55 -8.01 -1.13
CA ARG A 42 0.37 -8.45 -1.87
C ARG A 42 0.49 -8.06 -3.35
N PRO A 43 0.37 -9.01 -4.29
CA PRO A 43 0.29 -8.70 -5.71
C PRO A 43 -1.08 -8.11 -6.05
N HIS A 44 -1.11 -7.02 -6.84
CA HIS A 44 -2.35 -6.40 -7.31
C HIS A 44 -2.43 -6.48 -8.83
N SER A 45 -3.46 -7.14 -9.38
CA SER A 45 -3.62 -7.27 -10.84
C SER A 45 -3.75 -5.92 -11.55
N ALA A 46 -4.35 -4.92 -10.90
CA ALA A 46 -4.41 -3.55 -11.41
C ALA A 46 -3.04 -2.84 -11.49
N LEU A 47 -2.03 -3.38 -10.80
CA LEU A 47 -0.65 -2.91 -10.77
C LEU A 47 0.31 -3.91 -11.43
N ALA A 48 -0.16 -4.68 -12.42
CA ALA A 48 0.63 -5.71 -13.08
C ALA A 48 1.29 -6.72 -12.11
N GLY A 49 0.59 -7.03 -11.01
CA GLY A 49 1.08 -7.95 -9.98
C GLY A 49 2.06 -7.32 -8.97
N GLN A 50 2.37 -6.03 -9.10
CA GLN A 50 3.26 -5.33 -8.17
C GLN A 50 2.53 -4.88 -6.89
N PRO A 51 3.25 -4.79 -5.75
CA PRO A 51 2.70 -4.24 -4.52
C PRO A 51 2.60 -2.70 -4.60
N PRO A 52 1.65 -2.08 -3.88
CA PRO A 52 1.38 -0.65 -3.98
C PRO A 52 2.58 0.24 -3.61
N ALA A 53 3.38 -0.16 -2.62
CA ALA A 53 4.56 0.58 -2.20
C ALA A 53 5.57 0.69 -3.35
N LEU A 54 5.82 -0.39 -4.09
CA LEU A 54 6.78 -0.38 -5.19
C LEU A 54 6.35 0.57 -6.31
N VAL A 55 5.08 0.56 -6.70
CA VAL A 55 4.55 1.49 -7.71
C VAL A 55 4.61 2.94 -7.24
N TYR A 56 4.32 3.19 -5.96
CA TYR A 56 4.39 4.54 -5.39
C TYR A 56 5.82 5.08 -5.37
N TRP A 57 6.80 4.30 -4.92
CA TRP A 57 8.21 4.70 -4.90
C TRP A 57 8.74 4.92 -6.31
N GLN A 58 8.49 4.00 -7.25
CA GLN A 58 8.85 4.20 -8.66
C GLN A 58 8.26 5.49 -9.24
N ARG A 59 7.01 5.82 -8.91
CA ARG A 59 6.38 7.06 -9.37
C ARG A 59 7.00 8.30 -8.74
N ASN A 60 7.44 8.23 -7.49
CA ASN A 60 8.16 9.31 -6.83
C ASN A 60 9.57 9.49 -7.41
N ASP A 61 10.31 8.40 -7.66
CA ASP A 61 11.64 8.42 -8.28
C ASP A 61 11.56 9.02 -9.69
N ASN A 62 10.57 8.62 -10.49
CA ASN A 62 10.30 9.18 -11.82
C ASN A 62 9.86 10.66 -11.77
N ASN A 63 9.45 11.16 -10.60
CA ASN A 63 9.08 12.54 -10.36
C ASN A 63 10.22 13.38 -9.76
N GLN A 64 11.45 12.84 -9.62
CA GLN A 64 12.65 13.66 -9.38
C GLN A 64 13.23 14.16 -10.72
N PRO A 65 13.17 15.47 -11.04
CA PRO A 65 13.72 16.03 -12.26
C PRO A 65 15.15 16.52 -12.01
N ASP A 66 16.15 15.66 -12.13
CA ASP A 66 17.54 16.10 -12.35
C ASP A 66 17.95 15.87 -13.81
N GLN A 67 17.15 16.40 -14.73
CA GLN A 67 17.52 16.51 -16.14
C GLN A 67 17.01 17.81 -16.79
N GLN A 68 17.16 18.94 -16.08
CA GLN A 68 17.12 20.29 -16.67
C GLN A 68 18.39 21.12 -16.36
N VAL A 69 19.54 20.48 -16.16
CA VAL A 69 20.84 21.16 -16.15
C VAL A 69 21.76 20.54 -17.21
N GLN A 70 21.32 20.59 -18.46
CA GLN A 70 22.23 20.60 -19.61
C GLN A 70 21.45 21.02 -20.86
N ARG A 71 22.01 22.01 -21.56
CA ARG A 71 21.54 22.67 -22.79
C ARG A 71 20.65 23.90 -22.59
N VAL A 72 21.27 24.99 -22.15
CA VAL A 72 21.40 26.17 -23.01
C VAL A 72 22.77 26.79 -22.75
N ALA A 73 23.58 26.79 -23.81
CA ALA A 73 24.74 27.65 -23.97
C ALA A 73 24.26 29.03 -24.42
#